data_AF-A0A3B6LGK6-F1
#
_entry.id   AF-A0A3B6LGK6-F1
#
_cell.length_a   1.000
_cell.length_b   1.000
_cell.length_c   1.000
_cell.angle_alpha   90.00
_cell.angle_beta   90.00
_cell.angle_gamma   90.00
#
_symmetry.space_group_name_H-M   'P 1'
#
loop_
_entity.id
_entity.type
_entity.pdbx_description
1 polymer ?
#
loop_
_entity_poly.entity_id
_entity_poly.type
_entity_poly.pdbx_seq_one_letter_code
_entity_poly.pdbx_strand_id
1 'polypeptide(L)'
;MATSFQGTTTKCNACDKTVYLVDKLTADNRVYHKACFRCHHCKGTLKLANYNSFEGVLYCRPHFDQLFKRTGSLDKSFEGTPKVVKPERNVGNENATKVSSAFAGTREKCFGCTKTVYPIERVTVNNTMYHKSCFKCCHGGCTISPSNYIAHEGKLFCKHHHTQLIKEKGNFSQLENDHDKTSQSAGSVDDEDSEY
;
A
#
# COMPACT_ATOMS: atom_id res chain seq x y z
N MET A 1 7.35 -60.63 -6.41
CA MET A 1 6.38 -59.65 -6.96
C MET A 1 6.81 -58.26 -6.50
N ALA A 2 7.63 -57.56 -7.29
CA ALA A 2 8.02 -56.19 -6.99
C ALA A 2 6.87 -55.26 -7.40
N THR A 3 6.23 -54.60 -6.45
CA THR A 3 5.21 -53.59 -6.71
C THR A 3 5.90 -52.36 -7.28
N SER A 4 5.89 -52.24 -8.60
CA SER A 4 6.29 -51.01 -9.30
C SER A 4 5.33 -49.90 -8.87
N PHE A 5 5.81 -49.00 -8.02
CA PHE A 5 5.08 -47.77 -7.71
C PHE A 5 5.32 -46.82 -8.88
N GLN A 6 4.46 -46.84 -9.90
CA GLN A 6 4.40 -45.80 -10.94
C GLN A 6 3.91 -44.47 -10.32
N GLY A 7 4.72 -43.88 -9.44
CA GLY A 7 4.56 -42.49 -9.03
C GLY A 7 4.96 -41.60 -10.21
N THR A 8 4.06 -40.76 -10.68
CA THR A 8 4.37 -39.78 -11.73
C THR A 8 5.49 -38.85 -11.23
N THR A 9 6.69 -38.97 -11.79
CA THR A 9 7.90 -38.24 -11.38
C THR A 9 7.94 -36.82 -11.98
N THR A 10 6.88 -36.04 -11.78
CA THR A 10 6.86 -34.65 -12.29
C THR A 10 7.95 -33.82 -11.63
N LYS A 11 8.87 -33.26 -12.44
CA LYS A 11 9.98 -32.42 -11.98
C LYS A 11 9.57 -30.95 -11.93
N CYS A 12 10.12 -30.21 -10.99
CA CYS A 12 9.93 -28.77 -10.87
C CYS A 12 10.77 -28.05 -11.93
N ASN A 13 10.17 -27.17 -12.72
CA ASN A 13 10.90 -26.40 -13.72
C ASN A 13 11.88 -25.37 -13.10
N ALA A 14 11.64 -24.95 -11.85
CA ALA A 14 12.50 -23.96 -11.18
C ALA A 14 13.68 -24.56 -10.40
N CYS A 15 13.64 -25.84 -10.01
CA CYS A 15 14.70 -26.45 -9.20
C CYS A 15 15.06 -27.89 -9.59
N ASP A 16 14.47 -28.39 -10.67
CA ASP A 16 14.67 -29.72 -11.29
C ASP A 16 14.44 -30.95 -10.37
N LYS A 17 14.02 -30.70 -9.13
CA LYS A 17 13.67 -31.73 -8.15
C LYS A 17 12.27 -32.28 -8.38
N THR A 18 12.06 -33.52 -7.98
CA THR A 18 10.74 -34.16 -8.01
C THR A 18 9.75 -33.39 -7.13
N VAL A 19 8.54 -33.20 -7.65
CA VAL A 19 7.46 -32.50 -6.96
C VAL A 19 6.46 -33.53 -6.50
N TYR A 20 6.28 -33.64 -5.18
CA TYR A 20 5.25 -34.48 -4.59
C TYR A 20 3.86 -33.83 -4.78
N LEU A 21 2.81 -34.66 -4.81
CA LEU A 21 1.43 -34.21 -5.02
C LEU A 21 1.00 -33.08 -4.07
N VAL A 22 1.51 -33.08 -2.84
CA VAL A 22 1.20 -32.08 -1.79
C VAL A 22 1.72 -30.68 -2.15
N ASP A 23 2.89 -30.62 -2.79
CA ASP A 23 3.58 -29.40 -3.21
C ASP A 23 3.42 -29.09 -4.69
N LYS A 24 2.69 -29.95 -5.42
CA LYS A 24 2.47 -29.82 -6.85
C LYS A 24 1.67 -28.57 -7.16
N LEU A 25 2.28 -27.69 -7.95
CA LEU A 25 1.67 -26.48 -8.46
C LEU A 25 1.86 -26.47 -9.98
N THR A 26 0.75 -26.49 -10.73
CA THR A 26 0.80 -26.43 -12.20
C THR A 26 0.47 -25.00 -12.64
N ALA A 27 1.35 -24.41 -13.43
CA ALA A 27 1.19 -23.07 -14.00
C ALA A 27 1.77 -23.06 -15.42
N ASP A 28 1.03 -22.55 -16.40
CA ASP A 28 1.50 -22.40 -17.80
C ASP A 28 1.98 -23.75 -18.40
N ASN A 29 1.25 -24.83 -18.13
CA ASN A 29 1.60 -26.21 -18.50
C ASN A 29 2.93 -26.74 -17.91
N ARG A 30 3.52 -26.04 -16.93
CA ARG A 30 4.74 -26.42 -16.22
C ARG A 30 4.43 -26.70 -14.75
N VAL A 31 5.20 -27.59 -14.15
CA VAL A 31 5.06 -27.98 -12.74
C VAL A 31 6.13 -27.29 -11.91
N TYR A 32 5.71 -26.74 -10.77
CA TYR A 32 6.55 -26.08 -9.77
C TYR A 32 6.22 -26.61 -8.38
N HIS A 33 7.15 -26.47 -7.44
CA HIS A 33 6.80 -26.52 -6.02
C HIS A 33 6.08 -25.23 -5.64
N LYS A 34 5.14 -25.29 -4.68
CA LYS A 34 4.53 -24.11 -4.06
C LYS A 34 5.58 -23.12 -3.55
N ALA A 35 6.67 -23.64 -2.97
CA ALA A 35 7.80 -22.84 -2.50
C ALA A 35 8.68 -22.27 -3.61
N CYS A 36 8.74 -22.92 -4.78
CA CYS A 36 9.55 -22.47 -5.93
C CYS A 36 8.80 -21.48 -6.83
N PHE A 37 7.49 -21.33 -6.64
CA PHE A 37 6.67 -20.40 -7.37
C PHE A 37 6.93 -18.95 -6.91
N ARG A 38 8.00 -18.35 -7.43
CA ARG A 38 8.50 -17.03 -7.01
C ARG A 38 8.76 -16.13 -8.19
N CYS A 39 8.62 -14.83 -7.97
CA CYS A 39 8.93 -13.83 -9.00
C CYS A 39 10.44 -13.75 -9.24
N HIS A 40 10.87 -13.67 -10.49
CA HIS A 40 12.28 -13.51 -10.84
C HIS A 40 12.90 -12.21 -10.27
N HIS A 41 12.16 -11.10 -10.30
CA HIS A 41 12.65 -9.79 -9.85
C HIS A 41 12.67 -9.60 -8.33
N CYS A 42 11.55 -9.85 -7.62
CA CYS A 42 11.52 -9.67 -6.15
C CYS A 42 11.82 -10.95 -5.36
N LYS A 43 11.91 -12.11 -6.01
CA LYS A 43 11.99 -13.43 -5.33
C LYS A 43 10.85 -13.69 -4.33
N GLY A 44 9.79 -12.89 -4.40
CA GLY A 44 8.60 -13.03 -3.56
C GLY A 44 7.76 -14.22 -3.98
N THR A 45 7.19 -14.93 -3.02
CA THR A 45 6.29 -16.08 -3.25
C THR A 45 5.03 -15.61 -3.97
N LEU A 46 4.78 -16.20 -5.13
CA LEU A 46 3.61 -15.93 -5.95
C LEU A 46 2.49 -16.91 -5.58
N LYS A 47 1.25 -16.53 -5.89
CA LYS A 47 0.07 -17.39 -5.76
C LYS A 47 -0.53 -17.60 -7.14
N LEU A 48 -1.19 -18.73 -7.36
CA LEU A 48 -1.88 -19.04 -8.63
C LEU A 48 -2.86 -17.94 -9.08
N ALA A 49 -3.48 -17.23 -8.13
CA ALA A 49 -4.43 -16.16 -8.45
C ALA A 49 -3.79 -14.86 -8.94
N ASN A 50 -2.50 -14.61 -8.62
CA ASN A 50 -1.88 -13.28 -8.74
C ASN A 50 -0.45 -13.34 -9.35
N TYR A 51 -0.22 -14.21 -10.32
CA TYR A 51 1.03 -14.29 -11.07
C TYR A 51 0.81 -13.99 -12.55
N ASN A 52 1.88 -13.62 -13.25
CA ASN A 52 1.94 -13.60 -14.70
C ASN A 52 3.19 -14.34 -15.17
N SER A 53 3.08 -15.13 -16.23
CA SER A 53 4.20 -15.77 -16.93
C SER A 53 4.53 -14.98 -18.20
N PHE A 54 5.81 -14.73 -18.46
CA PHE A 54 6.29 -14.23 -19.74
C PHE A 54 7.47 -15.07 -20.19
N GLU A 55 7.38 -15.70 -21.36
CA GLU A 55 8.40 -16.61 -21.92
C GLU A 55 8.84 -17.72 -20.95
N GLY A 56 7.94 -18.20 -20.10
CA GLY A 56 8.24 -19.21 -19.08
C GLY A 56 8.92 -18.69 -17.82
N VAL A 57 9.11 -17.38 -17.68
CA VAL A 57 9.59 -16.71 -16.47
C VAL A 57 8.41 -16.15 -15.67
N LEU A 58 8.44 -16.34 -14.35
CA LEU A 58 7.36 -15.94 -13.44
C LEU A 58 7.58 -14.53 -12.88
N TYR A 59 6.54 -13.71 -12.97
CA TYR A 59 6.52 -12.33 -12.49
C TYR A 59 5.33 -12.08 -11.57
N CYS A 60 5.52 -11.18 -10.59
CA CYS A 60 4.39 -10.62 -9.85
C CYS A 60 3.70 -9.57 -10.74
N ARG A 61 2.40 -9.33 -10.49
CA ARG A 61 1.63 -8.30 -11.22
C ARG A 61 2.34 -6.95 -11.36
N PRO A 62 2.88 -6.32 -10.29
CA PRO A 62 3.53 -5.02 -10.44
C PRO A 62 4.81 -5.07 -11.28
N HIS A 63 5.61 -6.14 -11.18
CA HIS A 63 6.82 -6.26 -11.99
C HIS A 63 6.53 -6.60 -13.44
N PHE A 64 5.50 -7.41 -13.69
CA PHE A 64 5.04 -7.70 -15.04
C PHE A 64 4.57 -6.40 -15.73
N ASP A 65 3.72 -5.62 -15.06
CA ASP A 65 3.25 -4.33 -15.59
C ASP A 65 4.42 -3.36 -15.86
N GLN A 66 5.41 -3.32 -14.96
CA GLN A 66 6.60 -2.48 -15.13
C GLN A 66 7.51 -2.92 -16.29
N LEU A 67 7.65 -4.23 -16.54
CA LEU A 67 8.39 -4.76 -17.68
C LEU A 67 7.72 -4.34 -18.99
N PHE A 68 6.41 -4.56 -19.10
CA PHE A 68 5.64 -4.27 -20.31
C PHE A 68 5.57 -2.77 -20.64
N LYS A 69 5.53 -1.91 -19.61
CA LYS A 69 5.60 -0.46 -19.80
C LYS A 69 6.97 0.02 -20.29
N ARG A 70 8.06 -0.69 -19.98
CA ARG A 70 9.42 -0.32 -20.38
C ARG A 70 9.79 -0.85 -21.78
N THR A 71 9.22 -1.98 -22.20
CA THR A 71 9.56 -2.63 -23.47
C THR A 71 8.81 -2.11 -24.69
N GLY A 72 7.83 -1.21 -24.53
CA GLY A 72 7.19 -0.47 -25.64
C GLY A 72 6.10 -1.25 -26.37
N SER A 73 4.95 -0.57 -26.55
CA SER A 73 3.71 -0.96 -27.23
C SER A 73 3.74 -2.16 -28.17
N LEU A 74 2.83 -3.10 -27.91
CA LEU A 74 1.85 -3.47 -28.94
C LEU A 74 0.47 -3.58 -28.30
N ASP A 75 -0.28 -2.49 -28.49
CA ASP A 75 -1.72 -2.44 -28.50
C ASP A 75 -2.30 -3.66 -29.21
N LYS A 76 -2.90 -4.57 -28.43
CA LYS A 76 -3.95 -5.47 -28.90
C LYS A 76 -4.77 -6.00 -27.73
N SER A 77 -5.94 -5.41 -27.64
CA SER A 77 -7.21 -6.09 -27.43
C SER A 77 -7.26 -7.09 -26.28
N PHE A 78 -7.79 -6.59 -25.17
CA PHE A 78 -8.51 -7.37 -24.18
C PHE A 78 -9.84 -7.86 -24.80
N GLU A 79 -9.79 -8.79 -25.76
CA GLU A 79 -10.98 -9.44 -26.34
C GLU A 79 -10.88 -10.97 -26.19
N GLY A 80 -11.79 -11.53 -25.37
CA GLY A 80 -12.01 -12.98 -25.19
C GLY A 80 -11.99 -13.46 -23.72
N THR A 81 -12.80 -12.89 -22.82
CA THR A 81 -14.03 -13.47 -22.20
C THR A 81 -13.83 -14.60 -21.15
N PRO A 82 -14.70 -14.76 -20.12
CA PRO A 82 -15.95 -14.06 -19.85
C PRO A 82 -15.88 -13.12 -18.63
N LYS A 83 -16.53 -11.97 -18.76
CA LYS A 83 -16.87 -11.08 -17.66
C LYS A 83 -17.99 -11.73 -16.85
N VAL A 84 -17.73 -12.10 -15.59
CA VAL A 84 -18.80 -12.07 -14.58
C VAL A 84 -19.04 -10.60 -14.27
N VAL A 85 -20.23 -10.16 -14.65
CA VAL A 85 -20.77 -8.82 -14.46
C VAL A 85 -20.59 -8.35 -13.02
N LYS A 86 -19.94 -7.20 -12.84
CA LYS A 86 -20.52 -6.06 -12.12
C LYS A 86 -19.92 -4.76 -12.67
N PRO A 87 -20.76 -3.74 -12.92
CA PRO A 87 -20.50 -2.73 -13.95
C PRO A 87 -19.58 -1.60 -13.45
N GLU A 88 -18.58 -1.27 -14.26
CA GLU A 88 -17.91 0.03 -14.21
C GLU A 88 -18.61 0.96 -15.22
N ARG A 89 -19.00 2.17 -14.77
CA ARG A 89 -19.32 3.27 -15.67
C ARG A 89 -18.06 4.09 -15.93
N ASN A 90 -18.02 4.55 -17.17
CA ASN A 90 -16.90 5.00 -17.98
C ASN A 90 -16.22 6.31 -17.52
N VAL A 91 -14.92 6.34 -17.83
CA VAL A 91 -14.05 7.43 -18.30
C VAL A 91 -14.66 8.84 -18.42
N GLY A 92 -13.94 9.77 -17.78
CA GLY A 92 -13.60 11.12 -18.24
C GLY A 92 -14.63 11.92 -19.02
N ASN A 93 -15.28 12.88 -18.36
CA ASN A 93 -15.43 14.21 -18.94
C ASN A 93 -15.54 15.27 -17.82
N GLU A 94 -14.89 16.38 -18.11
CA GLU A 94 -14.93 17.71 -17.52
C GLU A 94 -16.29 18.06 -16.90
N ASN A 95 -16.26 18.69 -15.72
CA ASN A 95 -17.42 19.22 -14.98
C ASN A 95 -18.15 18.26 -14.01
N ALA A 96 -17.42 17.62 -13.10
CA ALA A 96 -18.01 16.97 -11.91
C ALA A 96 -18.07 17.87 -10.66
N THR A 97 -18.12 19.20 -10.83
CA THR A 97 -18.16 20.15 -9.70
C THR A 97 -19.51 20.20 -8.97
N LYS A 98 -20.56 19.50 -9.43
CA LYS A 98 -21.94 19.76 -8.96
C LYS A 98 -22.72 18.63 -8.26
N VAL A 99 -22.12 17.48 -7.92
CA VAL A 99 -22.87 16.41 -7.21
C VAL A 99 -22.22 15.88 -5.93
N SER A 100 -21.12 16.48 -5.50
CA SER A 100 -20.41 16.04 -4.29
C SER A 100 -20.90 16.76 -3.01
N SER A 101 -21.85 17.69 -3.13
CA SER A 101 -22.37 18.54 -2.04
C SER A 101 -23.60 17.98 -1.31
N ALA A 102 -24.18 16.85 -1.75
CA ALA A 102 -25.48 16.39 -1.25
C ALA A 102 -25.45 15.23 -0.24
N PHE A 103 -24.30 14.95 0.40
CA PHE A 103 -24.26 14.09 1.58
C PHE A 103 -23.49 14.80 2.69
N ALA A 104 -24.20 15.16 3.75
CA ALA A 104 -23.71 15.85 4.95
C ALA A 104 -22.84 14.93 5.86
N GLY A 105 -22.11 13.99 5.26
CA GLY A 105 -21.05 13.25 5.93
C GLY A 105 -19.75 14.01 5.77
N THR A 106 -19.10 14.34 6.89
CA THR A 106 -17.85 15.11 6.98
C THR A 106 -16.89 14.83 5.82
N ARG A 107 -16.72 15.80 4.92
CA ARG A 107 -15.93 15.70 3.67
C ARG A 107 -14.44 15.88 3.92
N GLU A 108 -13.92 15.33 5.00
CA GLU A 108 -12.54 15.52 5.41
C GLU A 108 -11.59 14.84 4.42
N LYS A 109 -10.68 15.62 3.84
CA LYS A 109 -9.73 15.17 2.81
C LYS A 109 -8.36 14.94 3.43
N CYS A 110 -7.71 13.89 2.97
CA CYS A 110 -6.34 13.56 3.35
C CYS A 110 -5.39 14.60 2.76
N PHE A 111 -4.57 15.24 3.59
CA PHE A 111 -3.56 16.17 3.08
C PHE A 111 -2.47 15.44 2.27
N GLY A 112 -2.24 14.14 2.55
CA GLY A 112 -1.24 13.34 1.84
C GLY A 112 -1.68 12.76 0.49
N CYS A 113 -2.99 12.52 0.27
CA CYS A 113 -3.46 11.89 -0.97
C CYS A 113 -4.74 12.50 -1.56
N THR A 114 -5.23 13.60 -0.96
CA THR A 114 -6.43 14.38 -1.34
C THR A 114 -7.77 13.63 -1.40
N LYS A 115 -7.77 12.32 -1.14
CA LYS A 115 -8.96 11.46 -1.01
C LYS A 115 -9.64 11.68 0.32
N THR A 116 -10.94 11.41 0.38
CA THR A 116 -11.72 11.46 1.63
C THR A 116 -11.17 10.45 2.65
N VAL A 117 -11.07 10.87 3.89
CA VAL A 117 -10.60 10.05 5.00
C VAL A 117 -11.80 9.66 5.86
N TYR A 118 -11.99 8.36 6.05
CA TYR A 118 -13.06 7.85 6.91
C TYR A 118 -12.59 7.78 8.37
N PRO A 119 -13.49 7.93 9.37
CA PRO A 119 -13.13 7.96 10.79
C PRO A 119 -12.26 6.79 11.27
N ILE A 120 -12.43 5.60 10.69
CA ILE A 120 -11.65 4.40 11.04
C ILE A 120 -10.19 4.45 10.58
N GLU A 121 -9.92 5.12 9.47
CA GLU A 121 -8.57 5.27 8.91
C GLU A 121 -7.96 6.65 9.21
N ARG A 122 -8.71 7.51 9.90
CA ARG A 122 -8.34 8.91 10.13
C ARG A 122 -7.28 9.06 11.20
N VAL A 123 -6.29 9.86 10.87
CA VAL A 123 -5.27 10.37 11.78
C VAL A 123 -5.30 11.88 11.68
N THR A 124 -5.68 12.54 12.77
CA THR A 124 -5.79 14.01 12.85
C THR A 124 -4.57 14.58 13.55
N VAL A 125 -3.90 15.52 12.89
CA VAL A 125 -2.60 16.05 13.31
C VAL A 125 -2.54 17.53 12.95
N ASN A 126 -2.34 18.45 13.90
CA ASN A 126 -2.33 19.90 13.66
C ASN A 126 -3.53 20.39 12.81
N ASN A 127 -4.74 19.91 13.11
CA ASN A 127 -5.97 20.17 12.35
C ASN A 127 -5.94 19.72 10.87
N THR A 128 -4.96 18.91 10.48
CA THR A 128 -4.88 18.29 9.16
C THR A 128 -5.15 16.80 9.26
N MET A 129 -5.89 16.28 8.29
CA MET A 129 -6.37 14.91 8.27
C MET A 129 -5.49 14.07 7.36
N TYR A 130 -5.09 12.89 7.82
CA TYR A 130 -4.32 11.92 7.07
C TYR A 130 -4.96 10.54 7.18
N HIS A 131 -4.77 9.68 6.17
CA HIS A 131 -4.97 8.25 6.37
C HIS A 131 -3.83 7.67 7.20
N LYS A 132 -4.07 6.61 7.98
CA LYS A 132 -3.01 5.81 8.62
C LYS A 132 -1.90 5.40 7.66
N SER A 133 -2.25 5.07 6.42
CA SER A 133 -1.31 4.71 5.34
C SER A 133 -0.59 5.92 4.70
N CYS A 134 -1.18 7.11 4.82
CA CYS A 134 -0.62 8.35 4.31
C CYS A 134 0.29 9.04 5.33
N PHE A 135 0.15 8.72 6.62
CA PHE A 135 0.96 9.24 7.70
C PHE A 135 2.34 8.55 7.76
N LYS A 136 3.24 8.93 6.84
CA LYS A 136 4.58 8.36 6.68
C LYS A 136 5.62 9.43 6.41
N CYS A 137 6.87 9.14 6.76
CA CYS A 137 7.98 10.06 6.54
C CYS A 137 8.31 10.25 5.06
N CYS A 138 8.48 11.49 4.61
CA CYS A 138 8.79 11.83 3.22
C CYS A 138 10.16 11.32 2.72
N HIS A 139 11.18 11.22 3.60
CA HIS A 139 12.55 10.90 3.18
C HIS A 139 12.89 9.41 3.14
N GLY A 140 12.17 8.56 3.88
CA GLY A 140 12.51 7.14 3.97
C GLY A 140 11.33 6.19 4.01
N GLY A 141 10.10 6.69 3.80
CA GLY A 141 8.89 5.86 3.83
C GLY A 141 8.59 5.22 5.18
N CYS A 142 9.36 5.53 6.23
CA CYS A 142 9.13 5.00 7.58
C CYS A 142 7.72 5.37 8.05
N THR A 143 7.03 4.38 8.60
CA THR A 143 5.76 4.60 9.29
C THR A 143 6.02 5.41 10.56
N ILE A 144 5.48 6.62 10.61
CA ILE A 144 5.58 7.49 11.78
C ILE A 144 4.32 7.34 12.61
N SER A 145 4.44 7.47 13.92
CA SER A 145 3.29 7.41 14.83
C SER A 145 2.81 8.83 15.16
N PRO A 146 1.50 9.02 15.39
CA PRO A 146 0.95 10.33 15.77
C PRO A 146 1.61 10.90 17.04
N SER A 147 2.17 10.05 17.89
CA SER A 147 2.86 10.44 19.12
C SER A 147 4.32 10.86 18.91
N ASN A 148 4.91 10.61 17.73
CA ASN A 148 6.36 10.72 17.54
C ASN A 148 6.75 11.15 16.11
N TYR A 149 6.13 12.23 15.63
CA TYR A 149 6.39 12.80 14.30
C TYR A 149 6.82 14.27 14.41
N ILE A 150 7.42 14.79 13.35
CA ILE A 150 7.77 16.21 13.22
C ILE A 150 7.21 16.72 11.89
N ALA A 151 6.47 17.82 11.93
CA ALA A 151 5.94 18.48 10.74
C ALA A 151 6.74 19.75 10.44
N HIS A 152 7.34 19.84 9.24
CA HIS A 152 8.05 21.03 8.77
C HIS A 152 7.52 21.39 7.36
N GLU A 153 7.02 22.61 7.18
CA GLU A 153 6.43 23.10 5.91
C GLU A 153 5.34 22.17 5.32
N GLY A 154 4.49 21.58 6.18
CA GLY A 154 3.42 20.66 5.75
C GLY A 154 3.92 19.27 5.31
N LYS A 155 5.21 18.97 5.49
CA LYS A 155 5.81 17.66 5.24
C LYS A 155 6.07 16.94 6.56
N LEU A 156 5.82 15.63 6.56
CA LEU A 156 5.95 14.78 7.74
C LEU A 156 7.32 14.09 7.75
N PHE A 157 8.03 14.23 8.86
CA PHE A 157 9.35 13.63 9.09
C PHE A 157 9.34 12.78 10.36
N CYS A 158 10.15 11.72 10.39
CA CYS A 158 10.47 11.04 11.65
C CYS A 158 11.59 11.79 12.36
N LYS A 159 11.72 11.62 13.69
CA LYS A 159 12.79 12.24 14.49
C LYS A 159 14.18 12.04 13.89
N HIS A 160 14.43 10.83 13.37
CA HIS A 160 15.72 10.47 12.77
C HIS A 160 15.98 11.27 11.47
N HIS A 161 15.06 11.24 10.51
CA HIS A 161 15.23 11.95 9.24
C HIS A 161 15.15 13.47 9.40
N HIS A 162 14.36 13.98 10.35
CA HIS A 162 14.33 15.40 10.64
C HIS A 162 15.68 15.90 11.18
N THR A 163 16.30 15.14 12.09
CA THR A 163 17.63 15.46 12.62
C THR A 163 18.70 15.41 11.53
N GLN A 164 18.62 14.45 10.61
CA GLN A 164 19.53 14.37 9.46
C GLN A 164 19.38 15.57 8.53
N LEU A 165 18.14 15.97 8.23
CA LEU A 165 17.84 17.13 7.39
C LEU A 165 18.33 18.44 7.97
N ILE A 166 18.17 18.66 9.28
CA ILE A 166 18.66 19.87 9.95
C ILE A 166 20.20 19.91 9.92
N LYS A 167 20.86 18.77 10.15
CA LYS A 167 22.33 18.67 10.11
C LYS A 167 22.90 18.97 8.73
N GLU A 168 22.18 18.64 7.66
CA GLU A 168 22.62 18.87 6.28
C GLU A 168 22.31 20.30 5.78
N LYS A 169 21.20 20.91 6.24
CA LYS A 169 20.77 22.26 5.81
C LYS A 169 21.30 23.43 6.66
N GLY A 170 21.92 23.18 7.81
CA GLY A 170 22.70 24.19 8.55
C GLY A 170 21.95 25.43 9.06
N ASN A 171 20.61 25.40 9.17
CA ASN A 171 19.84 26.53 9.71
C ASN A 171 19.54 26.32 11.20
N PHE A 172 20.38 26.87 12.07
CA PHE A 172 20.45 26.58 13.51
C PHE A 172 19.63 27.52 14.42
N SER A 173 18.64 28.25 13.90
CA SER A 173 18.04 29.37 14.64
C SER A 173 16.66 29.14 15.25
N GLN A 174 16.12 27.91 15.26
CA GLN A 174 14.79 27.67 15.83
C GLN A 174 14.71 26.33 16.55
N LEU A 175 15.49 26.20 17.61
CA LEU A 175 15.56 25.01 18.46
C LEU A 175 14.66 25.09 19.71
N GLU A 176 13.88 26.14 19.91
CA GLU A 176 12.94 26.20 21.03
C GLU A 176 11.56 26.68 20.58
N ASN A 177 10.53 26.08 21.18
CA ASN A 177 9.09 26.39 21.13
C ASN A 177 8.18 25.46 20.33
N ASP A 178 8.19 24.15 20.61
CA ASP A 178 6.91 23.38 20.58
C ASP A 178 7.04 22.06 21.35
N HIS A 179 7.34 22.16 22.66
CA HIS A 179 7.39 21.00 23.53
C HIS A 179 6.72 21.21 24.90
N ASP A 180 5.85 22.23 25.03
CA ASP A 180 5.05 22.38 26.24
C ASP A 180 3.66 22.94 25.93
N LYS A 181 2.71 22.03 25.66
CA LYS A 181 1.27 22.15 25.98
C LYS A 181 0.52 20.89 25.53
N THR A 182 0.77 19.78 26.21
CA THR A 182 -0.26 18.75 26.47
C THR A 182 0.14 18.01 27.74
N SER A 183 -0.27 18.56 28.86
CA SER A 183 -0.75 17.75 29.98
C SER A 183 -1.69 18.59 30.83
N GLN A 184 -2.77 17.95 31.30
CA GLN A 184 -3.82 18.44 32.20
C GLN A 184 -5.06 19.08 31.55
N SER A 185 -6.04 18.24 31.22
CA SER A 185 -7.37 18.33 31.85
C SER A 185 -8.18 17.06 31.55
N ALA A 186 -7.94 16.00 32.32
CA ALA A 186 -9.01 15.09 32.74
C ALA A 186 -9.64 15.73 34.01
N GLY A 187 -10.96 15.79 34.03
CA GLY A 187 -11.70 16.83 34.77
C GLY A 187 -12.08 16.57 36.22
N SER A 188 -12.85 17.54 36.75
CA SER A 188 -13.82 17.48 37.86
C SER A 188 -14.48 18.87 37.93
N VAL A 189 -15.81 18.97 37.76
CA VAL A 189 -16.80 19.41 38.78
C VAL A 189 -16.41 20.73 39.44
N ASP A 190 -17.24 21.77 39.27
CA ASP A 190 -17.87 22.53 40.35
C ASP A 190 -18.85 23.57 39.75
N ASP A 191 -20.11 23.50 40.21
CA ASP A 191 -21.15 24.52 40.11
C ASP A 191 -20.63 25.86 40.63
N GLU A 192 -20.93 26.97 39.94
CA GLU A 192 -20.80 28.30 40.53
C GLU A 192 -22.14 29.06 40.44
N ASP A 193 -22.59 29.43 41.63
CA ASP A 193 -23.72 30.24 42.01
C ASP A 193 -23.66 31.65 41.40
N SER A 194 -24.82 32.25 41.12
CA SER A 194 -24.94 33.71 41.08
C SER A 194 -26.36 34.14 41.43
N GLU A 195 -26.52 34.62 42.66
CA GLU A 195 -27.58 35.50 43.12
C GLU A 195 -27.89 36.64 42.14
N TYR A 196 -29.18 36.84 41.83
CA TYR A 196 -29.91 38.10 42.06
C TYR A 196 -31.43 37.87 42.04
#